data_AF-A7RPV3-F1
#
_entry.id   AF-A7RPV3-F1
#
_cell.length_a   1.000
_cell.length_b   1.000
_cell.length_c   1.000
_cell.angle_alpha   90.00
_cell.angle_beta   90.00
_cell.angle_gamma   90.00
#
_symmetry.space_group_name_H-M   'P 1'
#
loop_
_entity.id
_entity.type
_entity.pdbx_description
1 polymer ?
#
loop_
_entity_poly.entity_id
_entity_poly.type
_entity_poly.pdbx_seq_one_letter_code
_entity_poly.pdbx_strand_id
1 'polypeptide(L)'
;MTESSSSSSDENEGYESEEFAEVETQFEPYTDEPLAPPGYREKVDEESNDPDGLRPQILADREDEIIPVQEWCQCQHCAENELSGALEHRCCREIENVQGKLTFDGSIENLSCITLHEDYRAMTNKAVLQNVAPLLKARTGQAYRRRTGVSENDCI
;
A
#
# COMPACT_ATOMS: atom_id res chain seq x y z
N MET A 1 -61.84 33.55 -13.09
CA MET A 1 -62.22 34.64 -14.00
C MET A 1 -61.29 35.80 -13.73
N THR A 2 -61.14 36.70 -14.71
CA THR A 2 -60.37 37.96 -14.65
C THR A 2 -60.95 38.89 -13.55
N GLU A 3 -60.36 39.97 -13.02
CA GLU A 3 -59.51 41.10 -13.51
C GLU A 3 -58.68 41.66 -12.30
N SER A 4 -57.45 42.21 -12.44
CA SER A 4 -57.09 43.66 -12.52
C SER A 4 -57.86 44.62 -11.58
N SER A 5 -57.30 45.69 -10.95
CA SER A 5 -55.96 46.33 -10.83
C SER A 5 -56.05 47.53 -9.84
N SER A 6 -55.03 48.24 -9.31
CA SER A 6 -53.56 48.07 -9.16
C SER A 6 -52.93 49.26 -8.36
N SER A 7 -52.01 49.03 -7.41
CA SER A 7 -51.04 50.02 -6.85
C SER A 7 -49.83 49.27 -6.28
N SER A 8 -48.57 49.72 -6.35
CA SER A 8 -48.03 51.07 -6.54
C SER A 8 -46.77 51.10 -7.40
N SER A 9 -46.67 52.15 -8.21
CA SER A 9 -45.50 52.99 -8.48
C SER A 9 -44.09 52.38 -8.40
N ASP A 10 -43.45 52.36 -9.57
CA ASP A 10 -42.01 52.27 -9.81
C ASP A 10 -41.21 53.26 -8.96
N GLU A 11 -39.97 52.90 -8.60
CA GLU A 11 -38.81 53.71 -8.99
C GLU A 11 -37.71 52.77 -9.53
N ASN A 12 -37.04 53.24 -10.59
CA ASN A 12 -36.06 52.51 -11.40
C ASN A 12 -34.65 52.98 -11.03
N GLU A 13 -33.78 52.07 -10.64
CA GLU A 13 -32.34 52.28 -10.53
C GLU A 13 -31.62 51.18 -11.33
N GLY A 14 -30.52 51.56 -11.98
CA GLY A 14 -29.99 50.86 -13.15
C GLY A 14 -29.43 49.46 -12.90
N TYR A 15 -29.54 48.60 -13.91
CA TYR A 15 -28.77 47.37 -14.00
C TYR A 15 -27.31 47.73 -14.34
N GLU A 16 -26.43 47.74 -13.35
CA GLU A 16 -24.99 47.66 -13.63
C GLU A 16 -24.65 46.18 -13.82
N SER A 17 -24.24 45.81 -15.03
CA SER A 17 -23.81 44.44 -15.32
C SER A 17 -22.52 44.18 -14.55
N GLU A 18 -22.60 43.40 -13.47
CA GLU A 18 -21.41 42.99 -12.71
C GLU A 18 -20.45 42.23 -13.64
N GLU A 19 -19.34 42.89 -13.97
CA GLU A 19 -18.21 42.30 -14.64
C GLU A 19 -17.70 41.15 -13.76
N PHE A 20 -17.86 39.92 -14.25
CA PHE A 20 -17.49 38.72 -13.50
C PHE A 20 -15.96 38.65 -13.45
N ALA A 21 -15.38 39.37 -12.48
CA ALA A 21 -13.95 39.48 -12.29
C ALA A 21 -13.36 38.06 -12.21
N GLU A 22 -12.50 37.75 -13.17
CA GLU A 22 -11.73 36.51 -13.20
C GLU A 22 -10.85 36.52 -11.94
N VAL A 23 -11.28 35.81 -10.91
CA VAL A 23 -10.51 35.66 -9.67
C VAL A 23 -9.31 34.81 -10.02
N GLU A 24 -8.25 35.48 -10.46
CA GLU A 24 -6.92 34.93 -10.65
C GLU A 24 -6.44 34.45 -9.28
N THR A 25 -6.73 33.17 -8.99
CA THR A 25 -6.32 32.53 -7.74
C THR A 25 -4.81 32.39 -7.78
N GLN A 26 -4.12 33.42 -7.29
CA GLN A 26 -2.69 33.45 -6.98
C GLN A 26 -2.43 32.55 -5.75
N PHE A 27 -2.81 31.28 -5.88
CA PHE A 27 -2.56 30.22 -4.93
C PHE A 27 -1.26 29.55 -5.37
N GLU A 28 -0.13 30.17 -5.02
CA GLU A 28 1.16 29.51 -5.13
C GLU A 28 1.24 28.43 -4.04
N PRO A 29 1.35 27.13 -4.38
CA PRO A 29 1.42 26.09 -3.37
C PRO A 29 2.65 26.29 -2.47
N TYR A 30 2.48 26.07 -1.17
CA TYR A 30 3.53 26.08 -0.14
C TYR A 30 4.17 27.44 0.21
N THR A 31 3.64 28.59 -0.24
CA THR A 31 4.20 29.91 0.12
C THR A 31 4.00 30.32 1.57
N ASP A 32 2.89 29.89 2.19
CA ASP A 32 2.59 30.16 3.60
C ASP A 32 3.22 29.14 4.57
N GLU A 33 3.90 28.12 4.05
CA GLU A 33 4.59 27.15 4.89
C GLU A 33 5.89 27.74 5.44
N PRO A 34 6.08 27.78 6.77
CA PRO A 34 7.25 28.39 7.37
C PRO A 34 8.51 27.60 6.99
N LEU A 35 9.51 28.31 6.43
CA LEU A 35 10.81 27.72 6.11
C LEU A 35 11.36 26.96 7.31
N ALA A 36 11.70 25.69 7.07
CA ALA A 36 12.12 24.79 8.12
C ALA A 36 13.40 25.33 8.83
N PRO A 37 13.44 25.34 10.18
CA PRO A 37 14.52 25.99 10.92
C PRO A 37 15.92 25.48 10.55
N PRO A 38 16.97 26.32 10.54
CA PRO A 38 18.33 25.85 10.21
C PRO A 38 18.77 24.75 11.18
N GLY A 39 19.09 23.56 10.65
CA GLY A 39 19.37 22.37 11.43
C GLY A 39 18.15 21.51 11.80
N TYR A 40 16.98 21.80 11.22
CA TYR A 40 15.84 20.88 11.30
C TYR A 40 16.27 19.50 10.79
N ARG A 41 15.94 18.50 11.59
CA ARG A 41 15.77 17.13 11.13
C ARG A 41 14.31 16.85 11.37
N GLU A 42 13.63 16.38 10.34
CA GLU A 42 12.36 15.70 10.53
C GLU A 42 12.56 14.63 11.60
N LYS A 43 11.67 14.62 12.60
CA LYS A 43 11.66 13.53 13.56
C LYS A 43 11.17 12.32 12.80
N VAL A 44 12.12 11.47 12.38
CA VAL A 44 11.81 10.12 11.95
C VAL A 44 10.96 9.52 13.06
N ASP A 45 9.75 9.09 12.72
CA ASP A 45 8.90 8.41 13.68
C ASP A 45 9.53 7.05 13.97
N GLU A 46 10.34 6.99 15.03
CA GLU A 46 11.02 5.76 15.48
C GLU A 46 10.00 4.66 15.87
N GLU A 47 8.71 5.02 15.99
CA GLU A 47 7.60 4.11 16.23
C GLU A 47 7.06 3.42 14.95
N SER A 48 7.71 3.63 13.79
CA SER A 48 7.51 2.77 12.61
C SER A 48 8.12 1.37 12.84
N ASN A 49 7.51 0.60 13.74
CA ASN A 49 7.86 -0.78 14.07
C ASN A 49 7.45 -1.74 12.94
N ASP A 50 8.13 -1.60 11.81
CA ASP A 50 8.19 -2.64 10.81
C ASP A 50 8.77 -3.93 11.44
N PRO A 51 8.14 -5.10 11.26
CA PRO A 51 8.58 -6.33 11.93
C PRO A 51 9.97 -6.81 11.51
N ASP A 52 10.50 -6.34 10.37
CA ASP A 52 11.84 -6.66 9.87
C ASP A 52 12.79 -5.45 9.96
N GLY A 53 12.37 -4.35 10.59
CA GLY A 53 13.16 -3.12 10.74
C GLY A 53 13.33 -2.29 9.46
N LEU A 54 12.55 -2.56 8.41
CA LEU A 54 12.57 -1.77 7.17
C LEU A 54 11.80 -0.46 7.34
N ARG A 55 12.40 0.67 6.92
CA ARG A 55 11.71 1.96 7.01
C ARG A 55 10.52 1.99 6.03
N PRO A 56 9.33 2.50 6.41
CA PRO A 56 8.19 2.60 5.52
C PRO A 56 8.51 3.31 4.20
N GLN A 57 9.30 4.40 4.25
CA GLN A 57 9.72 5.12 3.04
C GLN A 57 10.50 4.24 2.06
N ILE A 58 11.39 3.35 2.54
CA ILE A 58 12.14 2.45 1.65
C ILE A 58 11.21 1.47 0.93
N LEU A 59 10.11 1.06 1.56
CA LEU A 59 9.12 0.18 0.94
C LEU A 59 8.23 0.94 -0.06
N ALA A 60 7.87 2.19 0.24
CA ALA A 60 7.19 3.08 -0.69
C ALA A 60 8.07 3.39 -1.92
N ASP A 61 9.35 3.73 -1.72
CA ASP A 61 10.30 3.99 -2.81
C ASP A 61 10.51 2.75 -3.71
N ARG A 62 10.31 1.53 -3.19
CA ARG A 62 10.33 0.29 -4.01
C ARG A 62 9.01 0.06 -4.76
N GLU A 63 7.89 0.41 -4.15
CA GLU A 63 6.54 0.31 -4.75
C GLU A 63 6.34 1.34 -5.87
N ASP A 64 6.87 2.55 -5.70
CA ASP A 64 6.88 3.62 -6.71
C ASP A 64 7.97 3.42 -7.80
N GLU A 65 8.61 2.24 -7.86
CA GLU A 65 9.70 1.87 -8.78
C GLU A 65 10.95 2.80 -8.73
N ILE A 66 11.09 3.63 -7.69
CA ILE A 66 12.24 4.52 -7.47
C ILE A 66 13.51 3.71 -7.16
N ILE A 67 13.35 2.60 -6.42
CA ILE A 67 14.42 1.63 -6.14
C ILE A 67 14.08 0.30 -6.83
N PRO A 68 14.72 -0.05 -7.96
CA PRO A 68 14.38 -1.24 -8.73
C PRO A 68 14.80 -2.54 -8.02
N VAL A 69 14.12 -3.66 -8.32
CA VAL A 69 14.36 -4.96 -7.67
C VAL A 69 15.81 -5.43 -7.72
N GLN A 70 16.59 -5.06 -8.73
CA GLN A 70 18.00 -5.45 -8.82
C GLN A 70 18.89 -4.75 -7.78
N GLU A 71 18.46 -3.63 -7.20
CA GLU A 71 19.19 -2.91 -6.15
C GLU A 71 18.87 -3.45 -4.74
N TRP A 72 17.63 -3.84 -4.48
CA TRP A 72 17.21 -4.35 -3.15
C TRP A 72 17.15 -5.88 -3.02
N CYS A 73 17.06 -6.63 -4.13
CA CYS A 73 17.01 -8.09 -4.08
C CYS A 73 18.38 -8.72 -3.85
N GLN A 74 18.68 -9.03 -2.59
CA GLN A 74 19.90 -9.74 -2.20
C GLN A 74 19.88 -11.24 -2.54
N CYS A 75 18.72 -11.85 -2.78
CA CYS A 75 18.56 -13.28 -3.04
C CYS A 75 18.57 -13.68 -4.52
N GLN A 76 18.47 -12.72 -5.44
CA GLN A 76 18.35 -12.91 -6.91
C GLN A 76 17.09 -13.66 -7.38
N HIS A 77 16.05 -13.76 -6.54
CA HIS A 77 14.81 -14.48 -6.83
C HIS A 77 13.51 -13.69 -6.58
N CYS A 78 13.59 -12.37 -6.29
CA CYS A 78 12.40 -11.51 -6.22
C CYS A 78 11.96 -11.04 -7.63
N ALA A 79 10.70 -10.68 -7.78
CA ALA A 79 10.11 -10.13 -8.99
C ALA A 79 9.01 -9.11 -8.64
N GLU A 80 8.81 -8.11 -9.49
CA GLU A 80 7.87 -6.99 -9.26
C GLU A 80 6.45 -7.30 -9.78
N ASN A 81 6.33 -8.13 -10.83
CA ASN A 81 5.10 -8.32 -11.63
C ASN A 81 3.83 -8.78 -10.88
N GLU A 82 3.95 -9.29 -9.66
CA GLU A 82 2.84 -9.82 -8.84
C GLU A 82 2.72 -9.11 -7.48
N LEU A 83 3.47 -8.03 -7.24
CA LEU A 83 3.41 -7.25 -6.00
C LEU A 83 2.24 -6.26 -6.05
N SER A 84 1.56 -6.13 -4.91
CA SER A 84 0.28 -5.41 -4.77
C SER A 84 0.23 -4.47 -3.55
N GLY A 85 1.36 -4.28 -2.87
CA GLY A 85 1.52 -3.34 -1.76
C GLY A 85 2.98 -3.15 -1.32
N ALA A 86 3.33 -2.00 -0.75
CA ALA A 86 4.64 -1.70 -0.14
C ALA A 86 5.25 -2.87 0.67
N LEU A 87 4.45 -3.53 1.51
CA LEU A 87 4.92 -4.62 2.38
C LEU A 87 5.42 -5.85 1.63
N GLU A 88 5.08 -6.02 0.35
CA GLU A 88 5.49 -7.16 -0.48
C GLU A 88 6.85 -6.91 -1.16
N HIS A 89 7.34 -5.66 -1.17
CA HIS A 89 8.63 -5.24 -1.73
C HIS A 89 9.82 -5.57 -0.80
N ARG A 90 9.87 -6.82 -0.31
CA ARG A 90 10.89 -7.34 0.61
C ARG A 90 11.70 -8.47 0.00
N CYS A 91 13.01 -8.45 0.23
CA CYS A 91 13.84 -9.61 -0.04
C CYS A 91 13.72 -10.61 1.12
N CYS A 92 13.70 -11.92 0.83
CA CYS A 92 13.73 -12.95 1.89
C CYS A 92 15.01 -12.90 2.76
N ARG A 93 16.04 -12.14 2.34
CA ARG A 93 17.24 -11.87 3.14
C ARG A 93 17.07 -10.73 4.15
N GLU A 94 16.02 -9.91 4.01
CA GLU A 94 15.71 -8.81 4.94
C GLU A 94 14.80 -9.28 6.09
N ILE A 95 13.97 -10.29 5.84
CA ILE A 95 12.98 -10.80 6.80
C ILE A 95 13.64 -11.50 8.00
N GLU A 96 13.41 -11.02 9.23
CA GLU A 96 14.10 -11.49 10.44
C GLU A 96 13.86 -12.99 10.67
N ASN A 97 12.60 -13.43 10.55
CA ASN A 97 12.23 -14.84 10.72
C ASN A 97 12.93 -15.77 9.72
N VAL A 98 13.21 -15.29 8.50
CA VAL A 98 13.90 -16.07 7.46
C VAL A 98 15.40 -16.12 7.75
N GLN A 99 16.01 -15.00 8.16
CA GLN A 99 17.40 -15.00 8.63
C GLN A 99 17.58 -15.95 9.81
N GLY A 100 16.68 -15.89 10.81
CA GLY A 100 16.71 -16.74 12.00
C GLY A 100 16.63 -18.22 11.66
N LYS A 101 15.71 -18.62 10.78
CA LYS A 101 15.59 -20.00 10.28
C LYS A 101 16.88 -20.48 9.60
N LEU A 102 17.36 -19.75 8.59
CA LEU A 102 18.57 -20.11 7.84
C LEU A 102 19.84 -20.10 8.68
N THR A 103 19.91 -19.26 9.72
CA THR A 103 21.03 -19.25 10.67
C THR A 103 20.97 -20.45 11.61
N PHE A 104 19.78 -20.83 12.08
CA PHE A 104 19.57 -21.92 13.02
C PHE A 104 19.94 -23.30 12.45
N ASP A 105 19.62 -23.57 11.18
CA ASP A 105 19.99 -24.83 10.50
C ASP A 105 21.31 -24.75 9.71
N GLY A 106 21.97 -23.60 9.69
CA GLY A 106 23.25 -23.38 8.99
C GLY A 106 23.12 -23.24 7.47
N SER A 107 21.90 -23.23 6.92
CA SER A 107 21.68 -23.08 5.48
C SER A 107 22.00 -21.68 4.95
N ILE A 108 22.16 -20.67 5.82
CA ILE A 108 22.42 -19.27 5.45
C ILE A 108 23.65 -19.06 4.55
N GLU A 109 24.67 -19.92 4.71
CA GLU A 109 25.92 -19.91 3.92
C GLU A 109 25.75 -20.57 2.54
N ASN A 110 24.84 -21.55 2.43
CA ASN A 110 24.72 -22.43 1.26
C ASN A 110 23.55 -22.06 0.33
N LEU A 111 22.48 -21.47 0.87
CA LEU A 111 21.28 -21.09 0.12
C LEU A 111 21.24 -19.58 -0.11
N SER A 112 21.07 -19.16 -1.37
CA SER A 112 20.87 -17.74 -1.73
C SER A 112 19.49 -17.21 -1.30
N CYS A 113 18.48 -18.08 -1.29
CA CYS A 113 17.06 -17.76 -1.11
C CYS A 113 16.32 -18.86 -0.33
N ILE A 114 15.31 -18.46 0.46
CA ILE A 114 14.48 -19.38 1.25
C ILE A 114 13.68 -20.37 0.40
N THR A 115 13.37 -20.03 -0.86
CA THR A 115 12.63 -20.91 -1.78
C THR A 115 13.43 -22.17 -2.18
N LEU A 116 14.75 -22.15 -1.98
CA LEU A 116 15.65 -23.28 -2.21
C LEU A 116 15.75 -24.22 -1.01
N HIS A 117 15.18 -23.85 0.15
CA HIS A 117 15.20 -24.65 1.37
C HIS A 117 14.27 -25.87 1.28
N GLU A 118 14.65 -27.00 1.87
CA GLU A 118 13.87 -28.24 1.78
C GLU A 118 12.47 -28.12 2.40
N ASP A 119 12.34 -27.48 3.57
CA ASP A 119 11.05 -27.18 4.20
C ASP A 119 10.11 -26.36 3.29
N TYR A 120 10.63 -25.42 2.49
CA TYR A 120 9.80 -24.64 1.58
C TYR A 120 9.14 -25.52 0.52
N ARG A 121 9.92 -26.45 -0.06
CA ARG A 121 9.42 -27.43 -1.03
C ARG A 121 8.41 -28.41 -0.42
N ALA A 122 8.57 -28.75 0.87
CA ALA A 122 7.62 -29.59 1.59
C ALA A 122 6.29 -28.85 1.85
N MET A 123 6.35 -27.60 2.31
CA MET A 123 5.16 -26.78 2.61
C MET A 123 4.37 -26.39 1.35
N THR A 124 5.05 -26.08 0.24
CA THR A 124 4.40 -25.70 -1.04
C THR A 124 3.88 -26.89 -1.86
N ASN A 125 3.98 -28.12 -1.35
CA ASN A 125 3.52 -29.30 -2.06
C ASN A 125 1.98 -29.31 -2.20
N LYS A 126 1.47 -29.34 -3.43
CA LYS A 126 0.02 -29.30 -3.72
C LYS A 126 -0.80 -30.34 -2.96
N ALA A 127 -0.29 -31.56 -2.78
CA ALA A 127 -1.01 -32.60 -2.05
C ALA A 127 -1.08 -32.31 -0.54
N VAL A 128 -0.02 -31.73 0.03
CA VAL A 128 0.00 -31.26 1.42
C VAL A 128 -1.02 -30.13 1.60
N LEU A 129 -0.99 -29.12 0.72
CA LEU A 129 -1.92 -27.99 0.76
C LEU A 129 -3.39 -28.44 0.62
N GLN A 130 -3.69 -29.36 -0.31
CA GLN A 130 -5.03 -29.91 -0.49
C GLN A 130 -5.53 -30.72 0.72
N ASN A 131 -4.64 -31.42 1.43
CA ASN A 131 -4.98 -32.16 2.64
C ASN A 131 -5.16 -31.25 3.87
N VAL A 132 -4.42 -30.14 3.94
CA VAL A 132 -4.49 -29.18 5.07
C VAL A 132 -5.63 -28.17 4.90
N ALA A 133 -5.98 -27.78 3.66
CA ALA A 133 -6.99 -26.75 3.40
C ALA A 133 -8.35 -26.98 4.12
N PRO A 134 -8.92 -28.21 4.21
CA PRO A 134 -10.17 -28.45 4.95
C PRO A 134 -10.07 -28.25 6.48
N LEU A 135 -8.85 -28.19 7.03
CA LEU A 135 -8.59 -27.97 8.46
C LEU A 135 -8.50 -26.47 8.79
N LEU A 136 -8.27 -25.61 7.79
CA LEU A 136 -8.14 -24.17 7.96
C LEU A 136 -9.49 -23.52 8.29
N LYS A 137 -9.44 -22.53 9.17
CA LYS A 137 -10.61 -21.79 9.65
C LYS A 137 -10.35 -20.29 9.63
N ALA A 138 -11.38 -19.51 9.34
CA ALA A 138 -11.39 -18.07 9.53
C ALA A 138 -11.20 -17.71 11.01
N ARG A 139 -10.87 -16.45 11.30
CA ARG A 139 -10.73 -15.93 12.68
C ARG A 139 -11.99 -16.11 13.54
N THR A 140 -13.16 -16.25 12.90
CA THR A 140 -14.47 -16.57 13.52
C THR A 140 -14.66 -18.05 13.88
N GLY A 141 -13.69 -18.92 13.56
CA GLY A 141 -13.78 -20.37 13.73
C GLY A 141 -14.57 -21.08 12.61
N GLN A 142 -15.11 -20.35 11.64
CA GLN A 142 -15.81 -20.92 10.49
C GLN A 142 -14.82 -21.56 9.51
N ALA A 143 -15.15 -22.74 8.97
CA ALA A 143 -14.35 -23.37 7.92
C ALA A 143 -14.59 -22.66 6.58
N TYR A 144 -13.51 -22.39 5.84
CA TYR A 144 -13.59 -21.81 4.50
C TYR A 144 -14.38 -22.71 3.55
N ARG A 145 -15.18 -22.10 2.68
CA ARG A 145 -16.00 -22.80 1.69
C ARG A 145 -15.73 -22.26 0.29
N ARG A 146 -15.44 -23.18 -0.62
CA ARG A 146 -15.37 -22.88 -2.05
C ARG A 146 -16.78 -22.77 -2.61
N ARG A 147 -17.05 -21.75 -3.43
CA ARG A 147 -18.25 -21.73 -4.26
C ARG A 147 -18.13 -22.82 -5.35
N THR A 148 -19.25 -23.37 -5.80
CA THR A 148 -19.26 -24.25 -6.97
C THR A 148 -18.93 -23.45 -8.22
N GLY A 149 -17.90 -23.84 -8.97
CA GLY A 149 -17.53 -23.24 -10.26
C GLY A 149 -16.49 -22.11 -10.23
N VAL A 150 -15.83 -21.85 -9.09
CA VAL A 150 -14.72 -20.87 -8.99
C VAL A 150 -13.36 -21.58 -8.89
N SER A 151 -12.25 -20.84 -9.02
CA SER A 151 -10.90 -21.41 -9.04
C SER A 151 -10.50 -22.03 -7.69
N GLU A 152 -9.36 -22.73 -7.63
CA GLU A 152 -8.88 -23.31 -6.37
C GLU A 152 -8.56 -22.25 -5.30
N ASN A 153 -8.27 -21.01 -5.71
CA ASN A 153 -7.88 -19.92 -4.82
C ASN A 153 -9.08 -19.10 -4.31
N ASP A 154 -10.24 -19.20 -4.96
CA ASP A 154 -11.44 -18.42 -4.63
C ASP A 154 -12.23 -19.05 -3.46
N CYS A 155 -11.79 -18.79 -2.23
CA CYS A 155 -12.42 -19.24 -0.99
C CYS A 155 -13.17 -18.10 -0.27
N ILE A 156 -14.18 -18.46 0.54
CA ILE A 156 -15.01 -17.55 1.37
C ILE A 156 -15.15 -18.12 2.78
#